data_AF-A0A838J834-F1
#
_entry.id   AF-A0A838J834-F1
#
_cell.length_a   1.000
_cell.length_b   1.000
_cell.length_c   1.000
_cell.angle_alpha   90.00
_cell.angle_beta   90.00
_cell.angle_gamma   90.00
#
_symmetry.space_group_name_H-M   'P 1'
#
loop_
_entity.id
_entity.type
_entity.pdbx_description
1 polymer ?
#
loop_
_entity_poly.entity_id
_entity_poly.type
_entity_poly.pdbx_seq_one_letter_code
_entity_poly.pdbx_strand_id
1 'polypeptide(L)'
;SQQEEATNREPEPTAVVASTSLPEPATGTWPEYSAREFLRAHGIPVVPGILATSEQEAVSAARTLGFPVALKVQAREIAHKSDIGGVLLHVASDDEVQRGFQTIMHNAGARVASAAIDGILVSPMRPAGLEMLVGIIRDPLWGQVLAVGLGGIWAEVLKDTSVRVLPIRRDDIEQMLSELHGAPLLQGTRGQPSVNSELLVDTIFRIAQVAQGVQDRLEVLEINPLLLHGSNVEALDVLMAWTDAKANSRHTPD
;
A
#
# COMPACT_ATOMS: atom_id res chain seq x y z
N SER A 1 -1.06 0.33 -54.12
CA SER A 1 -0.39 1.55 -53.65
C SER A 1 -1.21 2.14 -52.53
N GLN A 2 -1.01 1.64 -51.31
CA GLN A 2 -1.60 2.14 -50.07
C GLN A 2 -0.50 2.94 -49.39
N GLN A 3 -0.74 4.22 -49.11
CA GLN A 3 0.12 5.04 -48.27
C GLN A 3 -0.56 5.16 -46.90
N GLU A 4 0.14 4.67 -45.88
CA GLU A 4 -0.16 4.84 -44.47
C GLU A 4 0.06 6.30 -44.09
N GLU A 5 -1.01 6.99 -43.70
CA GLU A 5 -0.93 8.28 -43.02
C GLU A 5 -0.83 7.99 -41.51
N ALA A 6 0.40 7.77 -41.05
CA ALA A 6 0.72 7.74 -39.63
C ALA A 6 0.49 9.14 -39.05
N THR A 7 -0.62 9.31 -38.34
CA THR A 7 -0.90 10.57 -37.62
C THR A 7 0.07 10.69 -36.45
N ASN A 8 1.12 11.48 -36.67
CA ASN A 8 2.06 11.92 -35.65
C ASN A 8 1.32 12.87 -34.69
N ARG A 9 0.65 12.32 -33.68
CA ARG A 9 0.07 13.13 -32.59
C ARG A 9 1.17 13.50 -31.62
N GLU A 10 1.47 14.80 -31.54
CA GLU A 10 2.35 15.35 -30.51
C GLU A 10 1.89 14.92 -29.11
N PRO A 11 2.83 14.66 -28.19
CA PRO A 11 2.49 14.35 -26.81
C PRO A 11 1.77 15.54 -26.18
N GLU A 12 0.53 15.33 -25.74
CA GLU A 12 -0.16 16.31 -24.90
C GLU A 12 0.68 16.59 -23.64
N PRO A 13 0.80 17.86 -23.22
CA PRO A 13 1.59 18.22 -22.06
C PRO A 13 1.01 17.53 -20.83
N THR A 14 1.79 16.61 -20.26
CA THR A 14 1.50 15.97 -18.98
C THR A 14 1.34 17.09 -17.96
N ALA A 15 0.12 17.30 -17.48
CA ALA A 15 -0.15 18.26 -16.43
C ALA A 15 0.77 17.92 -15.24
N VAL A 16 1.73 18.81 -14.99
CA VAL A 16 2.63 18.72 -13.84
C VAL A 16 1.75 18.67 -12.60
N VAL A 17 1.69 17.49 -11.98
CA VAL A 17 0.92 17.26 -10.75
C VAL A 17 1.42 18.27 -9.72
N ALA A 18 0.49 19.03 -9.15
CA ALA A 18 0.78 20.00 -8.09
C ALA A 18 1.65 19.33 -7.03
N SER A 19 2.74 19.99 -6.63
CA SER A 19 3.67 19.51 -5.62
C SER A 19 2.90 18.98 -4.40
N THR A 20 2.91 17.66 -4.21
CA THR A 20 2.35 17.05 -3.01
C THR A 20 3.14 17.59 -1.81
N SER A 21 2.48 18.32 -0.92
CA SER A 21 3.10 18.78 0.31
C SER A 21 3.37 17.57 1.21
N LEU A 22 4.63 17.13 1.22
CA LEU A 22 5.09 16.07 2.11
C LEU A 22 5.10 16.58 3.57
N PRO A 23 4.65 15.78 4.54
CA PRO A 23 4.97 16.06 5.93
C PRO A 23 6.49 15.95 6.11
N GLU A 24 7.11 17.05 6.53
CA GLU A 24 8.56 17.15 6.71
C GLU A 24 8.99 16.71 8.13
N PRO A 25 10.07 15.93 8.28
CA PRO A 25 10.85 15.29 7.22
C PRO A 25 10.29 13.90 6.84
N ALA A 26 9.99 13.71 5.55
CA ALA A 26 9.73 12.40 4.95
C ALA A 26 11.05 11.66 4.72
N THR A 27 11.51 10.92 5.73
CA THR A 27 12.77 10.15 5.72
C THR A 27 12.60 8.79 6.38
N GLY A 28 13.31 7.79 5.89
CA GLY A 28 13.28 6.43 6.41
C GLY A 28 11.92 5.76 6.23
N THR A 29 11.67 4.67 6.94
CA THR A 29 10.40 3.96 6.91
C THR A 29 9.36 4.69 7.77
N TRP A 30 8.18 4.92 7.21
CA TRP A 30 7.04 5.43 7.96
C TRP A 30 6.30 4.28 8.65
N PRO A 31 5.77 4.52 9.87
CA PRO A 31 4.76 3.63 10.42
C PRO A 31 3.56 3.57 9.48
N GLU A 32 2.89 2.42 9.43
CA GLU A 32 1.80 2.17 8.50
C GLU A 32 0.65 3.17 8.70
N TYR A 33 0.34 3.59 9.93
CA TYR A 33 -0.72 4.57 10.16
C TYR A 33 -0.45 5.92 9.46
N SER A 34 0.81 6.38 9.44
CA SER A 34 1.21 7.61 8.75
C SER A 34 1.12 7.45 7.23
N ALA A 35 1.58 6.31 6.71
CA ALA A 35 1.49 5.99 5.28
C ALA A 35 0.02 5.93 4.82
N ARG A 36 -0.85 5.28 5.61
CA ARG A 36 -2.29 5.20 5.36
C ARG A 36 -2.96 6.58 5.35
N GLU A 37 -2.61 7.44 6.30
CA GLU A 37 -3.13 8.81 6.35
C GLU A 37 -2.74 9.61 5.10
N PHE A 38 -1.48 9.51 4.70
CA PHE A 38 -0.97 10.16 3.49
C PHE A 38 -1.67 9.66 2.22
N LEU A 39 -1.81 8.34 2.04
CA LEU A 39 -2.52 7.77 0.88
C LEU A 39 -3.99 8.20 0.85
N ARG A 40 -4.67 8.21 2.01
CA ARG A 40 -6.07 8.66 2.12
C ARG A 40 -6.23 10.13 1.74
N ALA A 41 -5.28 10.99 2.12
CA ALA A 41 -5.27 12.40 1.71
C ALA A 41 -5.13 12.58 0.18
N HIS A 42 -4.61 11.56 -0.53
CA HIS A 42 -4.50 11.52 -1.99
C HIS A 42 -5.64 10.76 -2.68
N GLY A 43 -6.71 10.46 -1.93
CA GLY A 43 -7.91 9.81 -2.48
C GLY A 43 -7.74 8.32 -2.76
N ILE A 44 -6.71 7.68 -2.22
CA ILE A 44 -6.58 6.22 -2.26
C ILE A 44 -7.43 5.64 -1.13
N PRO A 45 -8.35 4.69 -1.40
CA PRO A 45 -9.13 4.07 -0.34
C PRO A 45 -8.25 3.16 0.52
N VAL A 46 -8.32 3.35 1.84
CA VAL A 46 -7.51 2.62 2.81
C VAL A 46 -8.42 2.18 3.95
N VAL A 47 -8.21 0.97 4.46
CA VAL A 47 -8.97 0.45 5.60
C VAL A 47 -8.83 1.39 6.80
N PRO A 48 -9.96 1.79 7.45
CA PRO A 48 -9.91 2.67 8.61
C PRO A 48 -9.09 2.01 9.71
N GLY A 49 -8.34 2.82 10.44
CA GLY A 49 -7.56 2.35 11.56
C GLY A 49 -7.49 3.39 12.66
N ILE A 50 -7.42 2.93 13.90
CA ILE A 50 -7.26 3.77 15.08
C ILE A 50 -5.97 3.31 15.78
N LEU A 51 -5.04 4.25 15.97
CA LEU A 51 -3.83 3.99 16.76
C LEU A 51 -4.18 4.03 18.25
N ALA A 52 -3.90 2.93 18.94
CA ALA A 52 -4.10 2.81 20.38
C ALA A 52 -2.74 2.67 21.09
N THR A 53 -2.55 3.47 22.14
CA THR A 53 -1.34 3.50 22.96
C THR A 53 -1.49 2.73 24.28
N SER A 54 -2.70 2.26 24.57
CA SER A 54 -3.03 1.43 25.73
C SER A 54 -4.02 0.31 25.38
N GLU A 55 -4.09 -0.70 26.24
CA GLU A 55 -5.08 -1.79 26.13
C GLU A 55 -6.52 -1.25 26.11
N GLN A 56 -6.81 -0.26 26.95
CA GLN A 56 -8.14 0.34 27.06
C GLN A 56 -8.52 1.09 25.78
N GLU A 57 -7.57 1.82 25.19
CA GLU A 57 -7.77 2.48 23.88
C GLU A 57 -7.97 1.45 22.78
N ALA A 58 -7.24 0.34 22.78
CA ALA A 58 -7.36 -0.71 21.77
C ALA A 58 -8.74 -1.39 21.83
N VAL A 59 -9.24 -1.68 23.03
CA VAL A 59 -10.59 -2.21 23.24
C VAL A 59 -11.64 -1.21 22.78
N SER A 60 -11.50 0.07 23.13
CA SER A 60 -12.41 1.12 22.68
C SER A 60 -12.43 1.23 21.16
N ALA A 61 -11.27 1.23 20.52
CA ALA A 61 -11.12 1.27 19.07
C ALA A 61 -11.80 0.06 18.40
N ALA A 62 -11.60 -1.15 18.93
CA ALA A 62 -12.20 -2.36 18.40
C ALA A 62 -13.74 -2.33 18.48
N ARG A 63 -14.29 -1.84 19.60
CA ARG A 63 -15.74 -1.65 19.76
C ARG A 63 -16.30 -0.62 18.77
N THR A 64 -15.56 0.47 18.51
CA THR A 64 -15.95 1.50 17.54
C THR A 64 -15.92 0.97 16.10
N LEU A 65 -14.90 0.20 15.73
CA LEU A 65 -14.70 -0.31 14.38
C LEU A 65 -15.54 -1.56 14.08
N GLY A 66 -15.95 -2.29 15.11
CA GLY A 66 -16.66 -3.56 15.01
C GLY A 66 -15.73 -4.76 14.88
N PHE A 67 -16.13 -5.86 15.49
CA PHE A 67 -15.40 -7.14 15.43
C PHE A 67 -15.73 -7.95 14.15
N PRO A 68 -14.80 -8.81 13.69
CA PRO A 68 -13.45 -8.97 14.19
C PRO A 68 -12.49 -7.88 13.69
N VAL A 69 -11.41 -7.64 14.44
CA VAL A 69 -10.36 -6.66 14.12
C VAL A 69 -8.99 -7.32 13.94
N ALA A 70 -8.10 -6.59 13.27
CA ALA A 70 -6.67 -6.82 13.25
C ALA A 70 -5.96 -5.85 14.21
N LEU A 71 -4.92 -6.34 14.87
CA LEU A 71 -4.02 -5.56 15.72
C LEU A 71 -2.63 -5.61 15.09
N LYS A 72 -2.04 -4.44 14.78
CA LYS A 72 -0.71 -4.35 14.15
C LYS A 72 0.18 -3.36 14.89
N VAL A 73 1.34 -3.79 15.38
CA VAL A 73 2.34 -2.90 16.00
C VAL A 73 2.77 -1.79 15.05
N GLN A 74 2.99 -0.60 15.59
CA GLN A 74 3.46 0.56 14.83
C GLN A 74 4.76 1.07 15.44
N ALA A 75 5.82 1.03 14.65
CA ALA A 75 7.14 1.58 14.95
C ALA A 75 7.88 1.81 13.65
N ARG A 76 8.67 2.88 13.55
CA ARG A 76 9.50 3.17 12.36
C ARG A 76 10.51 2.05 12.06
N GLU A 77 11.01 1.41 13.11
CA GLU A 77 12.04 0.38 13.06
C GLU A 77 11.48 -1.01 12.71
N ILE A 78 10.15 -1.16 12.64
CA ILE A 78 9.47 -2.43 12.37
C ILE A 78 8.68 -2.33 11.07
N ALA A 79 9.34 -2.63 9.95
CA ALA A 79 8.69 -2.78 8.65
C ALA A 79 7.92 -4.12 8.54
N HIS A 80 8.60 -5.24 8.81
CA HIS A 80 8.02 -6.59 8.73
C HIS A 80 7.49 -7.07 10.09
N LYS A 81 6.30 -6.59 10.44
CA LYS A 81 5.65 -6.82 11.75
C LYS A 81 5.28 -8.29 12.00
N SER A 82 4.88 -9.00 10.94
CA SER A 82 4.46 -10.39 11.03
C SER A 82 5.60 -11.30 11.53
N ASP A 83 6.83 -11.07 11.10
CA ASP A 83 8.02 -11.87 11.45
C ASP A 83 8.37 -11.83 12.94
N ILE A 84 7.86 -10.82 13.64
CA ILE A 84 8.07 -10.65 15.08
C ILE A 84 6.82 -10.99 15.89
N GLY A 85 5.76 -11.52 15.27
CA GLY A 85 4.47 -11.72 15.95
C GLY A 85 3.82 -10.40 16.36
N GLY A 86 4.08 -9.33 15.59
CA GLY A 86 3.54 -7.99 15.79
C GLY A 86 2.19 -7.74 15.10
N VAL A 87 1.60 -8.79 14.52
CA VAL A 87 0.29 -8.77 13.86
C VAL A 87 -0.57 -9.90 14.42
N LEU A 88 -1.78 -9.57 14.85
CA LEU A 88 -2.83 -10.54 15.18
C LEU A 88 -4.08 -10.22 14.37
N LEU A 89 -4.61 -11.23 13.69
CA LEU A 89 -5.81 -11.12 12.85
C LEU A 89 -7.00 -11.80 13.53
N HIS A 90 -8.20 -11.51 13.06
CA HIS A 90 -9.44 -12.15 13.52
C HIS A 90 -9.70 -12.06 15.04
N VAL A 91 -9.25 -10.98 15.68
CA VAL A 91 -9.49 -10.73 17.11
C VAL A 91 -10.97 -10.35 17.29
N ALA A 92 -11.73 -11.15 18.02
CA ALA A 92 -13.19 -11.15 17.96
C ALA A 92 -13.88 -10.70 19.26
N SER A 93 -13.13 -10.38 20.31
CA SER A 93 -13.70 -9.92 21.59
C SER A 93 -12.77 -8.96 22.33
N ASP A 94 -13.33 -8.20 23.28
CA ASP A 94 -12.57 -7.29 24.14
C ASP A 94 -11.42 -8.02 24.88
N ASP A 95 -11.68 -9.20 25.41
CA ASP A 95 -10.69 -10.03 26.11
C ASP A 95 -9.56 -10.48 25.19
N GLU A 96 -9.87 -10.83 23.94
CA GLU A 96 -8.85 -11.14 22.94
C GLU A 96 -8.05 -9.91 22.53
N VAL A 97 -8.67 -8.72 22.48
CA VAL A 97 -7.96 -7.46 22.21
C VAL A 97 -6.95 -7.16 23.32
N GLN A 98 -7.34 -7.27 24.59
CA GLN A 98 -6.44 -7.03 25.72
C GLN A 98 -5.23 -7.98 25.70
N ARG A 99 -5.48 -9.29 25.55
CA ARG A 99 -4.41 -10.29 25.44
C ARG A 99 -3.54 -10.06 24.21
N GLY A 100 -4.15 -9.72 23.08
CA GLY A 100 -3.45 -9.46 21.84
C GLY A 100 -2.54 -8.23 21.95
N PHE A 101 -3.01 -7.17 22.59
CA PHE A 101 -2.22 -5.96 22.86
C PHE A 101 -0.97 -6.29 23.69
N GLN A 102 -1.13 -6.98 24.81
CA GLN A 102 -0.01 -7.39 25.67
C GLN A 102 1.00 -8.26 24.92
N THR A 103 0.50 -9.22 24.14
CA THR A 103 1.33 -10.15 23.36
C THR A 103 2.18 -9.40 22.33
N ILE A 104 1.55 -8.52 21.56
CA ILE A 104 2.24 -7.75 20.52
C ILE A 104 3.27 -6.79 21.14
N MET A 105 2.90 -6.07 22.21
CA MET A 105 3.83 -5.14 22.88
C MET A 105 5.03 -5.88 23.50
N HIS A 106 4.80 -7.06 24.09
CA HIS A 106 5.88 -7.91 24.60
C HIS A 106 6.83 -8.34 23.49
N ASN A 107 6.29 -8.87 22.38
CA ASN A 107 7.07 -9.34 21.24
C ASN A 107 7.90 -8.21 20.61
N ALA A 108 7.29 -7.03 20.43
CA ALA A 108 7.97 -5.86 19.88
C ALA A 108 9.06 -5.33 20.81
N GLY A 109 8.80 -5.28 22.13
CA GLY A 109 9.77 -4.86 23.13
C GLY A 109 11.01 -5.75 23.23
N ALA A 110 10.96 -6.98 22.72
CA ALA A 110 12.12 -7.87 22.59
C ALA A 110 13.04 -7.52 21.40
N ARG A 111 12.58 -6.65 20.48
CA ARG A 111 13.30 -6.29 19.24
C ARG A 111 13.70 -4.82 19.18
N VAL A 112 12.85 -3.95 19.70
CA VAL A 112 13.07 -2.49 19.71
C VAL A 112 12.86 -1.94 21.12
N ALA A 113 13.44 -0.77 21.40
CA ALA A 113 13.18 -0.09 22.66
C ALA A 113 11.69 0.27 22.75
N SER A 114 11.09 0.10 23.93
CA SER A 114 9.66 0.41 24.15
C SER A 114 9.30 1.85 23.74
N ALA A 115 10.22 2.80 23.95
CA ALA A 115 10.05 4.20 23.56
C ALA A 115 10.00 4.45 22.04
N ALA A 116 10.35 3.46 21.22
CA ALA A 116 10.27 3.52 19.75
C ALA A 116 8.97 2.90 19.19
N ILE A 117 8.09 2.37 20.05
CA ILE A 117 6.80 1.82 19.67
C ILE A 117 5.74 2.91 19.84
N ASP A 118 5.10 3.29 18.74
CA ASP A 118 4.05 4.31 18.71
C ASP A 118 2.72 3.78 19.29
N GLY A 119 2.50 2.47 19.18
CA GLY A 119 1.30 1.79 19.68
C GLY A 119 0.87 0.64 18.77
N ILE A 120 -0.42 0.30 18.84
CA ILE A 120 -1.05 -0.74 18.02
C ILE A 120 -2.13 -0.10 17.16
N LEU A 121 -2.04 -0.30 15.86
CA LEU A 121 -3.09 0.08 14.91
C LEU A 121 -4.17 -1.00 14.92
N VAL A 122 -5.37 -0.60 15.34
CA VAL A 122 -6.58 -1.44 15.31
C VAL A 122 -7.31 -1.16 14.00
N SER A 123 -7.60 -2.18 13.20
CA SER A 123 -8.33 -2.08 11.93
C SER A 123 -9.40 -3.16 11.83
N PRO A 124 -10.59 -2.89 11.26
CA PRO A 124 -11.60 -3.92 11.06
C PRO A 124 -11.14 -4.95 10.03
N MET A 125 -11.52 -6.21 10.22
CA MET A 125 -11.33 -7.23 9.19
C MET A 125 -12.36 -7.01 8.07
N ARG A 126 -11.92 -7.23 6.82
CA ARG A 126 -12.81 -7.25 5.67
C ARG A 126 -13.21 -8.68 5.31
N PRO A 127 -14.39 -8.88 4.68
CA PRO A 127 -14.71 -10.15 4.05
C PRO A 127 -13.63 -10.53 3.03
N ALA A 128 -13.48 -11.82 2.79
CA ALA A 128 -12.56 -12.32 1.78
C ALA A 128 -12.89 -11.74 0.38
N GLY A 129 -11.85 -11.50 -0.41
CA GLY A 129 -11.93 -10.98 -1.77
C GLY A 129 -10.70 -11.40 -2.57
N LEU A 130 -10.58 -10.86 -3.77
CA LEU A 130 -9.36 -11.01 -4.55
C LEU A 130 -8.33 -10.00 -4.02
N GLU A 131 -7.12 -10.46 -3.72
CA GLU A 131 -6.04 -9.60 -3.23
C GLU A 131 -5.08 -9.30 -4.37
N MET A 132 -4.56 -8.07 -4.39
CA MET A 132 -3.51 -7.64 -5.31
C MET A 132 -2.32 -7.07 -4.53
N LEU A 133 -1.14 -7.14 -5.14
CA LEU A 133 0.03 -6.38 -4.75
C LEU A 133 0.20 -5.22 -5.73
N VAL A 134 0.36 -4.02 -5.19
CA VAL A 134 0.73 -2.83 -5.96
C VAL A 134 1.95 -2.21 -5.31
N GLY A 135 3.09 -2.25 -5.98
CA GLY A 135 4.37 -1.82 -5.46
C GLY A 135 5.02 -0.78 -6.36
N ILE A 136 5.64 0.23 -5.76
CA ILE A 136 6.52 1.18 -6.44
C ILE A 136 7.85 1.15 -5.72
N ILE A 137 8.92 0.94 -6.47
CA ILE A 137 10.29 1.02 -5.96
C ILE A 137 11.08 2.05 -6.76
N ARG A 138 12.10 2.63 -6.13
CA ARG A 138 13.10 3.40 -6.83
C ARG A 138 14.23 2.48 -7.30
N ASP A 139 14.31 2.28 -8.62
CA ASP A 139 15.43 1.63 -9.26
C ASP A 139 16.54 2.68 -9.58
N PRO A 140 17.83 2.37 -9.32
CA PRO A 140 18.93 3.31 -9.59
C PRO A 140 19.14 3.68 -11.07
N LEU A 141 18.71 2.83 -12.01
CA LEU A 141 18.87 3.03 -13.45
C LEU A 141 17.59 3.58 -14.08
N TRP A 142 16.44 3.06 -13.66
CA TRP A 142 15.14 3.35 -14.30
C TRP A 142 14.31 4.39 -13.55
N GLY A 143 14.72 4.82 -12.36
CA GLY A 143 13.89 5.66 -11.51
C GLY A 143 12.74 4.87 -10.90
N GLN A 144 11.56 5.46 -10.79
CA GLN A 144 10.42 4.78 -10.17
C GLN A 144 9.82 3.71 -11.09
N VAL A 145 9.70 2.48 -10.56
CA VAL A 145 9.12 1.32 -11.25
C VAL A 145 7.88 0.87 -10.51
N LEU A 146 6.73 0.86 -11.19
CA LEU A 146 5.48 0.27 -10.72
C LEU A 146 5.45 -1.22 -11.05
N ALA A 147 5.06 -2.03 -10.07
CA ALA A 147 4.71 -3.43 -10.20
C ALA A 147 3.26 -3.64 -9.75
N VAL A 148 2.52 -4.42 -10.54
CA VAL A 148 1.15 -4.85 -10.21
C VAL A 148 1.08 -6.35 -10.39
N GLY A 149 0.51 -7.05 -9.40
CA GLY A 149 0.32 -8.49 -9.46
C GLY A 149 -0.83 -8.95 -8.58
N LEU A 150 -1.23 -10.21 -8.73
CA LEU A 150 -2.16 -10.83 -7.80
C LEU A 150 -1.46 -11.14 -6.47
N GLY A 151 -2.12 -10.85 -5.36
CA GLY A 151 -1.65 -11.06 -3.99
C GLY A 151 -2.02 -12.44 -3.43
N GLY A 152 -1.67 -12.67 -2.17
CA GLY A 152 -1.91 -13.93 -1.47
C GLY A 152 -1.12 -15.11 -2.05
N ILE A 153 -1.67 -16.32 -1.95
CA ILE A 153 -1.04 -17.58 -2.43
C ILE A 153 -0.61 -17.48 -3.91
N TRP A 154 -1.33 -16.68 -4.71
CA TRP A 154 -1.07 -16.52 -6.13
C TRP A 154 0.24 -15.76 -6.41
N ALA A 155 0.64 -14.82 -5.56
CA ALA A 155 1.88 -14.05 -5.71
C ALA A 155 3.12 -14.97 -5.68
N GLU A 156 3.15 -15.90 -4.72
CA GLU A 156 4.30 -16.79 -4.50
C GLU A 156 4.37 -17.92 -5.53
N VAL A 157 3.21 -18.45 -5.95
CA VAL A 157 3.13 -19.62 -6.82
C VAL A 157 3.23 -19.26 -8.30
N LEU A 158 2.60 -18.18 -8.73
CA LEU A 158 2.50 -17.84 -10.16
C LEU A 158 3.54 -16.83 -10.64
N LYS A 159 4.19 -16.09 -9.72
CA LYS A 159 5.07 -14.94 -10.07
C LYS A 159 4.39 -14.01 -11.08
N ASP A 160 3.10 -13.81 -10.89
CA ASP A 160 2.21 -13.15 -11.85
C ASP A 160 2.24 -11.64 -11.62
N THR A 161 3.16 -10.97 -12.30
CA THR A 161 3.43 -9.54 -12.10
C THR A 161 3.71 -8.86 -13.44
N SER A 162 3.10 -7.70 -13.67
CA SER A 162 3.45 -6.79 -14.75
C SER A 162 4.13 -5.54 -14.17
N VAL A 163 5.11 -5.00 -14.89
CA VAL A 163 5.92 -3.86 -14.45
C VAL A 163 5.97 -2.74 -15.49
N ARG A 164 6.04 -1.49 -15.04
CA ARG A 164 6.22 -0.29 -15.88
C ARG A 164 7.09 0.75 -15.19
N VAL A 165 7.88 1.48 -15.96
CA VAL A 165 8.61 2.66 -15.49
C VAL A 165 7.66 3.86 -15.47
N LEU A 166 7.68 4.67 -14.41
CA LEU A 166 6.88 5.90 -14.32
C LEU A 166 7.55 7.05 -15.11
N PRO A 167 6.77 7.99 -15.68
CA PRO A 167 5.32 8.15 -15.57
C PRO A 167 4.53 7.21 -16.49
N ILE A 168 3.28 6.91 -16.11
CA ILE A 168 2.34 6.07 -16.88
C ILE A 168 0.99 6.77 -17.08
N ARG A 169 0.22 6.27 -18.05
CA ARG A 169 -1.18 6.61 -18.33
C ARG A 169 -2.11 5.52 -17.76
N ARG A 170 -3.42 5.79 -17.76
CA ARG A 170 -4.43 4.80 -17.36
C ARG A 170 -4.41 3.55 -18.25
N ASP A 171 -4.27 3.76 -19.56
CA ASP A 171 -4.21 2.67 -20.55
C ASP A 171 -3.04 1.71 -20.29
N ASP A 172 -1.92 2.21 -19.74
CA ASP A 172 -0.80 1.35 -19.33
C ASP A 172 -1.22 0.40 -18.19
N ILE A 173 -2.03 0.88 -17.23
CA ILE A 173 -2.52 0.07 -16.12
C ILE A 173 -3.51 -0.98 -16.61
N GLU A 174 -4.41 -0.61 -17.52
CA GLU A 174 -5.32 -1.57 -18.15
C GLU A 174 -4.54 -2.67 -18.87
N GLN A 175 -3.48 -2.30 -19.60
CA GLN A 175 -2.59 -3.25 -20.24
C GLN A 175 -1.89 -4.14 -19.21
N MET A 176 -1.29 -3.56 -18.15
CA MET A 176 -0.63 -4.31 -17.08
C MET A 176 -1.57 -5.35 -16.44
N LEU A 177 -2.82 -4.98 -16.16
CA LEU A 177 -3.83 -5.89 -15.60
C LEU A 177 -4.20 -7.01 -16.58
N SER A 178 -4.24 -6.73 -17.88
CA SER A 178 -4.53 -7.72 -18.92
C SER A 178 -3.37 -8.71 -19.17
N GLU A 179 -2.15 -8.33 -18.83
CA GLU A 179 -0.94 -9.16 -18.95
C GLU A 179 -0.84 -10.22 -17.84
N LEU A 180 -1.59 -10.07 -16.75
CA LEU A 180 -1.60 -11.03 -15.66
C LEU A 180 -2.21 -12.37 -16.11
N HIS A 181 -1.53 -13.47 -15.81
CA HIS A 181 -2.06 -14.82 -16.03
C HIS A 181 -3.41 -15.03 -15.31
N GLY A 182 -3.57 -14.42 -14.14
CA GLY A 182 -4.80 -14.44 -13.36
C GLY A 182 -5.80 -13.32 -13.71
N ALA A 183 -5.61 -12.57 -14.80
CA ALA A 183 -6.57 -11.56 -15.26
C ALA A 183 -8.03 -12.06 -15.34
N PRO A 184 -8.32 -13.34 -15.71
CA PRO A 184 -9.69 -13.86 -15.67
C PRO A 184 -10.36 -13.79 -14.28
N LEU A 185 -9.59 -13.77 -13.18
CA LEU A 185 -10.14 -13.64 -11.83
C LEU A 185 -10.76 -12.26 -11.58
N LEU A 186 -10.26 -11.21 -12.27
CA LEU A 186 -10.83 -9.86 -12.20
C LEU A 186 -12.24 -9.80 -12.79
N GLN A 187 -12.57 -10.71 -13.72
CA GLN A 187 -13.89 -10.82 -14.33
C GLN A 187 -14.92 -11.55 -13.43
N GLY A 188 -14.47 -12.03 -12.26
CA GLY A 188 -15.28 -12.80 -11.33
C GLY A 188 -15.19 -14.31 -11.57
N THR A 189 -15.48 -15.08 -10.53
CA THR A 189 -15.51 -16.55 -10.57
C THR A 189 -16.75 -17.09 -9.87
N ARG A 190 -16.93 -18.42 -9.83
CA ARG A 190 -18.09 -19.01 -9.14
C ARG A 190 -18.07 -18.63 -7.65
N GLY A 191 -18.99 -17.74 -7.26
CA GLY A 191 -19.15 -17.29 -5.88
C GLY A 191 -18.43 -15.97 -5.55
N GLN A 192 -17.69 -15.38 -6.49
CA GLN A 192 -17.11 -14.04 -6.32
C GLN A 192 -17.58 -13.09 -7.44
N PRO A 193 -18.10 -11.90 -7.09
CA PRO A 193 -18.50 -10.91 -8.09
C PRO A 193 -17.30 -10.43 -8.91
N SER A 194 -17.56 -9.89 -10.11
CA SER A 194 -16.54 -9.19 -10.88
C SER A 194 -16.02 -7.98 -10.11
N VAL A 195 -14.74 -7.68 -10.30
CA VAL A 195 -14.10 -6.50 -9.73
C VAL A 195 -14.57 -5.27 -10.50
N ASN A 196 -14.73 -4.14 -9.82
CA ASN A 196 -14.88 -2.86 -10.48
C ASN A 196 -13.53 -2.43 -11.11
N SER A 197 -13.31 -2.80 -12.37
CA SER A 197 -12.06 -2.52 -13.08
C SER A 197 -11.75 -1.03 -13.20
N GLU A 198 -12.75 -0.18 -13.37
CA GLU A 198 -12.56 1.28 -13.46
C GLU A 198 -12.02 1.83 -12.14
N LEU A 199 -12.61 1.40 -11.01
CA LEU A 199 -12.14 1.80 -9.68
C LEU A 199 -10.73 1.25 -9.38
N LEU A 200 -10.43 0.04 -9.82
CA LEU A 200 -9.10 -0.56 -9.68
C LEU A 200 -8.04 0.25 -10.45
N VAL A 201 -8.31 0.55 -11.72
CA VAL A 201 -7.43 1.38 -12.57
C VAL A 201 -7.26 2.78 -11.96
N ASP A 202 -8.35 3.40 -11.49
CA ASP A 202 -8.28 4.71 -10.81
C ASP A 202 -7.41 4.67 -9.56
N THR A 203 -7.55 3.62 -8.74
CA THR A 203 -6.77 3.47 -7.51
C THR A 203 -5.28 3.28 -7.80
N ILE A 204 -4.92 2.39 -8.73
CA ILE A 204 -3.52 2.19 -9.15
C ILE A 204 -2.94 3.46 -9.78
N PHE A 205 -3.74 4.18 -10.57
CA PHE A 205 -3.31 5.43 -11.18
C PHE A 205 -3.02 6.50 -10.11
N ARG A 206 -3.86 6.64 -9.09
CA ARG A 206 -3.60 7.55 -7.96
C ARG A 206 -2.34 7.17 -7.20
N ILE A 207 -2.09 5.88 -6.98
CA ILE A 207 -0.85 5.39 -6.36
C ILE A 207 0.37 5.81 -7.19
N ALA A 208 0.32 5.65 -8.52
CA ALA A 208 1.37 6.10 -9.42
C ALA A 208 1.53 7.63 -9.42
N GLN A 209 0.44 8.39 -9.33
CA GLN A 209 0.48 9.86 -9.23
C GLN A 209 1.10 10.33 -7.91
N VAL A 210 0.81 9.65 -6.80
CA VAL A 210 1.46 9.92 -5.51
C VAL A 210 2.97 9.77 -5.62
N ALA A 211 3.45 8.66 -6.19
CA ALA A 211 4.88 8.44 -6.37
C ALA A 211 5.53 9.50 -7.27
N GLN A 212 4.90 9.82 -8.41
CA GLN A 212 5.39 10.86 -9.31
C GLN A 212 5.43 12.24 -8.65
N GLY A 213 4.43 12.59 -7.84
CA GLY A 213 4.34 13.88 -7.15
C GLY A 213 5.42 14.09 -6.09
N VAL A 214 5.96 13.00 -5.53
CA VAL A 214 7.03 13.04 -4.52
C VAL A 214 8.42 12.73 -5.07
N GLN A 215 8.50 12.34 -6.35
CA GLN A 215 9.71 12.13 -7.14
C GLN A 215 10.71 11.19 -6.44
N ASP A 216 12.00 11.47 -6.60
CA ASP A 216 13.14 10.70 -6.10
C ASP A 216 13.18 10.51 -4.58
N ARG A 217 12.28 11.14 -3.81
CA ARG A 217 12.23 10.96 -2.36
C ARG A 217 11.61 9.64 -1.93
N LEU A 218 10.74 9.06 -2.75
CA LEU A 218 10.10 7.78 -2.44
C LEU A 218 11.04 6.63 -2.84
N GLU A 219 11.43 5.82 -1.86
CA GLU A 219 12.22 4.61 -2.09
C GLU A 219 11.31 3.41 -2.32
N VAL A 220 10.26 3.27 -1.50
CA VAL A 220 9.30 2.17 -1.57
C VAL A 220 7.90 2.66 -1.23
N LEU A 221 6.92 2.27 -2.02
CA LEU A 221 5.50 2.24 -1.66
C LEU A 221 4.93 0.88 -2.05
N GLU A 222 4.59 0.06 -1.07
CA GLU A 222 3.96 -1.23 -1.31
C GLU A 222 2.60 -1.28 -0.61
N ILE A 223 1.58 -1.64 -1.37
CA ILE A 223 0.24 -1.96 -0.86
C ILE A 223 0.03 -3.46 -1.05
N ASN A 224 -0.04 -4.17 0.07
CA ASN A 224 -0.11 -5.62 0.08
C ASN A 224 -0.83 -6.15 1.34
N PRO A 225 -2.13 -6.48 1.27
CA PRO A 225 -2.93 -6.54 0.05
C PRO A 225 -3.66 -5.22 -0.26
N LEU A 226 -3.84 -4.96 -1.56
CA LEU A 226 -4.95 -4.18 -2.10
C LEU A 226 -6.13 -5.12 -2.30
N LEU A 227 -7.16 -5.02 -1.46
CA LEU A 227 -8.31 -5.91 -1.48
C LEU A 227 -9.34 -5.45 -2.51
N LEU A 228 -9.80 -6.39 -3.32
CA LEU A 228 -10.89 -6.25 -4.29
C LEU A 228 -12.08 -7.08 -3.80
N HIS A 229 -13.17 -6.41 -3.43
CA HIS A 229 -14.38 -7.07 -2.95
C HIS A 229 -15.63 -6.45 -3.60
N GLY A 230 -16.07 -7.07 -4.70
CA GLY A 230 -17.15 -6.54 -5.53
C GLY A 230 -16.80 -5.16 -6.09
N SER A 231 -17.59 -4.16 -5.71
CA SER A 231 -17.38 -2.77 -6.14
C SER A 231 -16.39 -1.98 -5.29
N ASN A 232 -15.72 -2.63 -4.32
CA ASN A 232 -14.78 -1.97 -3.42
C ASN A 232 -13.34 -2.36 -3.75
N VAL A 233 -12.45 -1.36 -3.72
CA VAL A 233 -11.00 -1.49 -3.80
C VAL A 233 -10.45 -0.77 -2.58
N GLU A 234 -9.68 -1.44 -1.71
CA GLU A 234 -9.22 -0.87 -0.44
C GLU A 234 -7.84 -1.41 -0.06
N ALA A 235 -6.90 -0.53 0.28
CA ALA A 235 -5.58 -0.91 0.81
C ALA A 235 -5.71 -1.40 2.26
N LEU A 236 -5.30 -2.64 2.53
CA LEU A 236 -5.36 -3.23 3.88
C LEU A 236 -4.03 -3.18 4.63
N ASP A 237 -2.93 -3.05 3.91
CA ASP A 237 -1.59 -2.85 4.45
C ASP A 237 -0.80 -1.92 3.53
N VAL A 238 0.10 -1.15 4.13
CA VAL A 238 0.92 -0.17 3.43
C VAL A 238 2.30 -0.14 4.05
N LEU A 239 3.32 -0.40 3.23
CA LEU A 239 4.70 -0.08 3.52
C LEU A 239 5.11 1.14 2.71
N MET A 240 5.69 2.14 3.37
CA MET A 240 6.19 3.34 2.71
C MET A 240 7.53 3.74 3.31
N ALA A 241 8.54 3.89 2.46
CA ALA A 241 9.89 4.28 2.83
C ALA A 241 10.42 5.38 1.93
N TRP A 242 11.20 6.27 2.54
CA TRP A 242 11.70 7.50 1.93
C TRP A 242 13.22 7.55 1.97
N THR A 243 13.82 8.25 1.00
CA THR A 243 15.25 8.56 1.00
C THR A 243 15.66 9.20 2.32
N ASP A 244 16.83 8.82 2.82
CA ASP A 244 17.46 9.58 3.89
C ASP A 244 17.90 10.95 3.36
N ALA A 245 17.54 12.01 4.08
CA ALA A 245 17.89 13.40 3.73
C ALA A 245 19.41 13.64 3.55
N LYS A 246 20.27 12.74 4.08
CA LYS A 246 21.73 12.85 3.99
C LYS A 246 22.30 12.39 2.64
N ALA A 247 21.60 11.57 1.86
CA ALA A 247 22.10 11.03 0.59
C ALA A 247 22.20 12.09 -0.53
N ASN A 248 21.36 13.13 -0.48
CA ASN A 248 21.32 14.20 -1.49
C ASN A 248 22.48 15.21 -1.43
N SER A 249 23.39 15.10 -0.45
CA SER A 249 24.53 16.02 -0.32
C SER A 249 25.79 15.60 -1.10
N ARG A 250 25.76 14.48 -1.85
CA ARG A 250 26.95 13.93 -2.52
C ARG A 250 26.92 13.94 -4.06
N HIS A 251 25.98 14.66 -4.69
CA HIS A 251 25.98 14.82 -6.14
C HIS A 251 25.84 16.30 -6.51
N THR A 252 26.92 17.04 -6.30
CA THR A 252 27.22 18.22 -7.11
C THR A 252 28.44 17.82 -7.95
N PRO A 253 28.31 17.60 -9.27
CA PRO A 253 29.47 17.52 -10.12
C PRO A 253 30.10 18.92 -10.20
N ASP A 254 31.37 19.01 -9.83
CA ASP A 254 32.23 20.17 -10.15
C ASP A 254 32.34 20.39 -11.68
#